data_AF-A0A034VE93-F1
#
_entry.id   AF-A0A034VE93-F1
#
_cell.length_a   1.000
_cell.length_b   1.000
_cell.length_c   1.000
_cell.angle_alpha   90.00
_cell.angle_beta   90.00
_cell.angle_gamma   90.00
#
_symmetry.space_group_name_H-M   'P 1'
#
loop_
_entity.id
_entity.type
_entity.pdbx_description
1 polymer ?
#
loop_
_entity_poly.entity_id
_entity_poly.type
_entity_poly.pdbx_seq_one_letter_code
_entity_poly.pdbx_strand_id
1 'polypeptide(L)'
;MGQTLSECCGRTLIINDTRTCNNPDCDPDLKPSVAENLENLVNRLEQLVERLERSISARELEVANRTIDAVRTKKRESFNLESTELPTASPTEQLPLQTESLNNRIKKLEHSLNQINERHSSSLNTSNSQCSQKLREQQEHQQQKGEDSLENIPTVLEDYQVSTPLLVSEGEQYSQLKPPPEMSVLGFQDIISGPLNQYLALSEKIGGDVAKHAQLVKLAFDAQSQYVTLASQCSQPNQEKQMELLKPTSVQISAIQDYREKNRGSAFFNHLSAISESIPALGWVCVSPTPGPHVKEMNDAGQFYTNRVLKEWRDKDTTHVEWARAWIQTLTELQSYIKQYHTTGLVWSGKAAAPVGGSVPPPPPIGACPPPPPPPTFDIGAMSLDDGGADDRSALFAEINQGEGITKNLKKVTADMQTHKNPTLRTGPAPFKTPTQFGSSSSGSSTTAAVAKEPVFTRDGKKWLIEYQRNNRNLLVENAEMNNVVYVYKCEGSTLTVKGKVNNVVLDSCKKCSLLFDSVVASVEFVNCQSVQMQVLGFVPTISIDKTDGCQMYLSNESLGVEIVSSKSSEMNVMLPQASGDYIELALPEQFKTTISGQSLKTSCVESLG
;
A
#
# COMPACT_ATOMS: atom_id res chain seq x y z
N MET A 1 44.50 -2.83 62.72
CA MET A 1 43.22 -3.48 63.05
C MET A 1 42.12 -2.73 62.34
N GLY A 2 41.10 -3.46 61.88
CA GLY A 2 40.17 -3.02 60.86
C GLY A 2 39.09 -2.01 61.28
N GLN A 3 38.11 -1.93 60.36
CA GLN A 3 36.76 -1.34 60.47
C GLN A 3 36.68 0.20 60.38
N THR A 4 35.70 0.86 59.74
CA THR A 4 34.65 0.57 58.73
C THR A 4 33.99 1.93 58.39
N LEU A 5 33.50 2.08 57.15
CA LEU A 5 32.31 2.81 56.66
C LEU A 5 31.69 3.98 57.47
N SER A 6 31.46 5.12 56.80
CA SER A 6 30.11 5.71 56.67
C SER A 6 30.04 6.72 55.50
N GLU A 7 28.95 6.61 54.73
CA GLU A 7 28.53 7.46 53.61
C GLU A 7 28.23 8.93 54.00
N CYS A 8 28.40 9.88 53.07
CA CYS A 8 27.27 10.51 52.36
C CYS A 8 27.65 11.80 51.58
N CYS A 9 27.02 11.90 50.41
CA CYS A 9 26.66 13.09 49.63
C CYS A 9 27.72 13.88 48.83
N GLY A 10 27.62 13.71 47.50
CA GLY A 10 27.48 14.83 46.57
C GLY A 10 28.75 15.39 45.94
N ARG A 11 28.96 15.11 44.65
CA ARG A 11 29.19 16.10 43.59
C ARG A 11 29.59 15.43 42.27
N THR A 12 28.96 15.91 41.22
CA THR A 12 29.40 15.91 39.82
C THR A 12 30.91 16.18 39.70
N LEU A 13 31.61 15.33 38.95
CA LEU A 13 32.85 15.69 38.29
C LEU A 13 32.71 15.38 36.80
N ILE A 14 32.73 16.47 36.03
CA ILE A 14 32.93 16.50 34.59
C ILE A 14 34.34 15.98 34.32
N ILE A 15 34.47 15.03 33.38
CA ILE A 15 35.75 14.71 32.74
C ILE A 15 35.53 14.80 31.23
N ASN A 16 36.13 15.83 30.64
CA ASN A 16 36.36 15.98 29.22
C ASN A 16 37.38 14.94 28.72
N ASP A 17 37.20 14.54 27.47
CA ASP A 17 38.21 13.99 26.55
C ASP A 17 39.07 12.82 27.03
N THR A 18 38.84 11.66 26.41
CA THR A 18 39.91 10.71 26.08
C THR A 18 39.56 9.97 24.79
N ARG A 19 40.01 10.52 23.66
CA ARG A 19 40.61 9.68 22.62
C ARG A 19 41.72 8.85 23.30
N THR A 20 41.81 7.56 22.96
CA THR A 20 42.77 6.56 23.49
C THR A 20 42.45 5.95 24.86
N CYS A 21 41.56 4.95 24.88
CA CYS A 21 41.41 4.00 25.98
C CYS A 21 42.28 2.76 25.70
N ASN A 22 43.50 2.72 26.25
CA ASN A 22 44.32 1.50 26.36
C ASN A 22 43.99 0.82 27.69
N ASN A 23 42.89 0.06 27.74
CA ASN A 23 42.60 -0.84 28.86
C ASN A 23 42.65 -2.29 28.35
N PRO A 24 43.53 -3.17 28.88
CA PRO A 24 43.73 -4.52 28.35
C PRO A 24 42.68 -5.56 28.77
N ASP A 25 41.57 -5.17 29.42
CA ASP A 25 40.51 -6.09 29.87
C ASP A 25 39.09 -5.72 29.37
N CYS A 26 38.96 -5.25 28.12
CA CYS A 26 37.68 -5.23 27.42
C CYS A 26 37.66 -6.36 26.40
N ASP A 27 37.17 -7.53 26.81
CA ASP A 27 36.96 -8.70 25.96
C ASP A 27 35.75 -8.49 25.03
N PRO A 28 35.91 -8.52 23.69
CA PRO A 28 34.83 -8.33 22.73
C PRO A 28 34.11 -9.62 22.31
N ASP A 29 34.32 -10.77 22.97
CA ASP A 29 33.70 -12.06 22.59
C ASP A 29 32.84 -12.68 23.72
N LEU A 30 31.75 -12.00 24.08
CA LEU A 30 30.64 -12.65 24.80
C LEU A 30 29.86 -13.54 23.82
N LYS A 31 30.28 -14.80 23.72
CA LYS A 31 29.55 -15.85 23.00
C LYS A 31 28.08 -15.88 23.47
N PRO A 32 27.09 -15.99 22.55
CA PRO A 32 25.69 -16.12 22.92
C PRO A 32 25.53 -17.32 23.86
N SER A 33 24.72 -17.13 24.90
CA SER A 33 24.41 -18.17 25.88
C SER A 33 23.96 -19.44 25.16
N VAL A 34 24.32 -20.62 25.70
CA VAL A 34 23.86 -21.91 25.18
C VAL A 34 22.33 -21.93 25.03
N ALA A 35 21.61 -21.22 25.89
CA ALA A 35 20.16 -21.06 25.80
C ALA A 35 19.70 -20.28 24.56
N GLU A 36 20.39 -19.19 24.20
CA GLU A 36 20.06 -18.35 23.04
C GLU A 36 20.37 -19.05 21.71
N ASN A 37 21.45 -19.85 21.69
CA ASN A 37 21.74 -20.73 20.56
C ASN A 37 20.70 -21.84 20.41
N LEU A 38 20.20 -22.40 21.53
CA LEU A 38 19.15 -23.42 21.51
C LEU A 38 17.82 -22.83 20.99
N GLU A 39 17.45 -21.64 21.44
CA GLU A 39 16.23 -20.95 21.03
C GLU A 39 16.26 -20.60 19.53
N ASN A 40 17.41 -20.12 19.03
CA ASN A 40 17.61 -19.92 17.59
C ASN A 40 17.55 -21.22 16.78
N LEU A 41 18.04 -22.34 17.32
CA LEU A 41 17.96 -23.64 16.67
C LEU A 41 16.51 -24.16 16.60
N VAL A 42 15.75 -23.99 17.67
CA VAL A 42 14.32 -24.36 17.75
C VAL A 42 13.50 -23.56 16.75
N ASN A 43 13.66 -22.22 16.71
CA ASN A 43 12.96 -21.36 15.75
C ASN A 43 13.27 -21.74 14.29
N ARG A 44 14.52 -22.15 14.02
CA ARG A 44 14.95 -22.58 12.69
C ARG A 44 14.39 -23.95 12.30
N LEU A 45 14.23 -24.86 13.26
CA LEU A 45 13.58 -26.16 13.06
C LEU A 45 12.08 -26.00 12.81
N GLU A 46 11.39 -25.13 13.55
CA GLU A 46 9.96 -24.83 13.34
C GLU A 46 9.70 -24.28 11.92
N GLN A 47 10.54 -23.34 11.44
CA GLN A 47 10.44 -22.84 10.07
C GLN A 47 10.71 -23.89 9.00
N LEU A 48 11.58 -24.87 9.27
CA LEU A 48 11.85 -25.97 8.34
C LEU A 48 10.69 -26.97 8.30
N VAL A 49 10.09 -27.27 9.45
CA VAL A 49 8.88 -28.11 9.54
C VAL A 49 7.73 -27.45 8.79
N GLU A 50 7.50 -26.16 9.00
CA GLU A 50 6.43 -25.43 8.31
C GLU A 50 6.64 -25.37 6.79
N ARG A 51 7.91 -25.24 6.33
CA ARG A 51 8.27 -25.36 4.91
C ARG A 51 8.05 -26.76 4.36
N LEU A 52 8.39 -27.80 5.12
CA LEU A 52 8.20 -29.19 4.71
C LEU A 52 6.72 -29.55 4.62
N GLU A 53 5.90 -29.16 5.59
CA GLU A 53 4.44 -29.38 5.57
C GLU A 53 3.77 -28.69 4.38
N ARG A 54 4.19 -27.46 4.06
CA ARG A 54 3.73 -26.75 2.86
C ARG A 54 4.19 -27.43 1.57
N SER A 55 5.42 -27.94 1.52
CA SER A 55 5.93 -28.67 0.36
C SER A 55 5.22 -30.01 0.12
N ILE A 56 4.87 -30.72 1.19
CA ILE A 56 4.11 -31.98 1.13
C ILE A 56 2.68 -31.68 0.66
N SER A 57 2.04 -30.66 1.23
CA SER A 57 0.69 -30.24 0.83
C SER A 57 0.63 -29.79 -0.63
N ALA A 58 1.64 -29.05 -1.11
CA ALA A 58 1.74 -28.64 -2.50
C ALA A 58 1.91 -29.84 -3.45
N ARG A 59 2.70 -30.84 -3.05
CA ARG A 59 2.88 -32.07 -3.83
C ARG A 59 1.60 -32.91 -3.89
N GLU A 60 0.86 -33.00 -2.78
CA GLU A 60 -0.45 -33.66 -2.74
C GLU A 60 -1.48 -32.95 -3.63
N LEU A 61 -1.48 -31.61 -3.61
CA LEU A 61 -2.32 -30.78 -4.47
C LEU A 61 -1.97 -30.96 -5.96
N GLU A 62 -0.68 -31.06 -6.29
CA GLU A 62 -0.21 -31.31 -7.66
C GLU A 62 -0.65 -32.69 -8.17
N VAL A 63 -0.58 -33.72 -7.32
CA VAL A 63 -1.07 -35.07 -7.65
C VAL A 63 -2.60 -35.08 -7.83
N ALA A 64 -3.34 -34.36 -6.99
CA ALA A 64 -4.79 -34.22 -7.11
C ALA A 64 -5.16 -33.51 -8.42
N ASN A 65 -4.49 -32.40 -8.76
CA ASN A 65 -4.73 -31.66 -10.00
C ASN A 65 -4.40 -32.47 -11.25
N ARG A 66 -3.27 -33.19 -11.26
CA ARG A 66 -2.92 -34.13 -12.35
C ARG A 66 -3.98 -35.22 -12.53
N THR A 67 -4.52 -35.73 -11.43
CA THR A 67 -5.57 -36.76 -11.46
C THR A 67 -6.88 -36.18 -12.02
N ILE A 68 -7.25 -34.97 -11.62
CA ILE A 68 -8.43 -34.25 -12.12
C ILE A 68 -8.31 -33.98 -13.63
N ASP A 69 -7.13 -33.56 -14.09
CA ASP A 69 -6.89 -33.29 -15.51
C ASP A 69 -6.88 -34.57 -16.35
N ALA A 70 -6.35 -35.69 -15.83
CA ALA A 70 -6.45 -36.99 -16.48
C ALA A 70 -7.92 -37.44 -16.64
N VAL A 71 -8.75 -37.21 -15.62
CA VAL A 71 -10.20 -37.51 -15.68
C VAL A 71 -10.92 -36.59 -16.68
N ARG A 72 -10.59 -35.29 -16.72
CA ARG A 72 -11.15 -34.35 -17.71
C ARG A 72 -10.75 -34.71 -19.14
N THR A 73 -9.53 -35.17 -19.35
CA THR A 73 -9.01 -35.57 -20.66
C THR A 73 -9.72 -36.83 -21.16
N LYS A 74 -9.86 -37.85 -20.31
CA LYS A 74 -10.67 -39.03 -20.64
C LYS A 74 -12.14 -38.69 -20.94
N LYS A 75 -12.72 -37.72 -20.21
CA LYS A 75 -14.08 -37.24 -20.46
C LYS A 75 -14.20 -36.57 -21.84
N ARG A 76 -13.19 -35.81 -22.27
CA ARG A 76 -13.14 -35.18 -23.60
C ARG A 76 -12.95 -36.21 -24.71
N GLU A 77 -12.12 -37.23 -24.50
CA GLU A 77 -11.93 -38.33 -25.45
C GLU A 77 -13.21 -39.14 -25.65
N SER A 78 -13.96 -39.40 -24.57
CA SER A 78 -15.27 -40.08 -24.66
C SER A 78 -16.36 -39.26 -25.38
N PHE A 79 -16.17 -37.95 -25.54
CA PHE A 79 -17.11 -37.07 -26.26
C PHE A 79 -16.77 -36.94 -27.76
N ASN A 80 -15.56 -37.33 -28.18
CA ASN A 80 -15.06 -37.12 -29.55
C ASN A 80 -15.27 -38.33 -30.47
N LEU A 81 -15.81 -39.45 -29.97
CA LEU A 81 -16.08 -40.65 -30.77
C LEU A 81 -17.51 -40.71 -31.35
N GLU A 82 -18.37 -39.72 -31.10
CA GLU A 82 -19.79 -39.78 -31.46
C GLU A 82 -20.18 -38.73 -32.51
N SER A 83 -19.40 -38.64 -33.59
CA SER A 83 -19.74 -37.81 -34.74
C SER A 83 -19.31 -38.49 -36.04
N THR A 84 -20.12 -39.44 -36.50
CA THR A 84 -20.19 -39.79 -37.93
C THR A 84 -21.62 -40.26 -38.26
N GLU A 85 -22.24 -39.52 -39.19
CA GLU A 85 -23.43 -39.81 -40.01
C GLU A 85 -24.87 -39.59 -39.47
N LEU A 86 -25.59 -38.73 -40.22
CA LEU A 86 -27.04 -38.50 -40.29
C LEU A 86 -27.68 -39.56 -41.23
N PRO A 87 -28.96 -39.99 -41.09
CA PRO A 87 -30.11 -39.09 -41.34
C PRO A 87 -31.48 -39.38 -40.64
N THR A 88 -32.28 -38.30 -40.55
CA THR A 88 -33.77 -38.17 -40.62
C THR A 88 -34.73 -39.18 -39.97
N ALA A 89 -35.49 -38.74 -38.95
CA ALA A 89 -36.97 -38.89 -38.81
C ALA A 89 -37.51 -38.24 -37.49
N SER A 90 -38.80 -37.94 -37.48
CA SER A 90 -39.61 -37.13 -36.54
C SER A 90 -39.76 -37.62 -35.09
N PRO A 91 -40.20 -36.76 -34.14
CA PRO A 91 -40.02 -36.97 -32.70
C PRO A 91 -41.28 -37.49 -32.01
N THR A 92 -41.29 -38.74 -31.52
CA THR A 92 -42.08 -39.13 -30.34
C THR A 92 -41.58 -40.48 -29.80
N GLU A 93 -41.53 -40.63 -28.46
CA GLU A 93 -41.20 -41.84 -27.69
C GLU A 93 -39.74 -42.27 -27.50
N GLN A 94 -38.90 -41.51 -26.77
CA GLN A 94 -37.69 -42.08 -26.13
C GLN A 94 -37.32 -41.54 -24.73
N LEU A 95 -38.18 -40.75 -24.06
CA LEU A 95 -37.85 -40.19 -22.72
C LEU A 95 -37.72 -41.20 -21.54
N PRO A 96 -38.31 -42.41 -21.53
CA PRO A 96 -38.19 -43.29 -20.35
C PRO A 96 -36.82 -43.98 -20.22
N LEU A 97 -36.20 -44.38 -21.33
CA LEU A 97 -35.00 -45.24 -21.32
C LEU A 97 -33.71 -44.49 -20.98
N GLN A 98 -33.56 -43.23 -21.38
CA GLN A 98 -32.42 -42.39 -21.01
C GLN A 98 -32.42 -42.04 -19.51
N THR A 99 -33.60 -41.84 -18.94
CA THR A 99 -33.76 -41.48 -17.52
C THR A 99 -33.38 -42.65 -16.60
N GLU A 100 -33.72 -43.88 -16.99
CA GLU A 100 -33.36 -45.09 -16.25
C GLU A 100 -31.84 -45.38 -16.33
N SER A 101 -31.23 -45.16 -17.51
CA SER A 101 -29.78 -45.27 -17.66
C SER A 101 -29.01 -44.22 -16.85
N LEU A 102 -29.54 -43.00 -16.70
CA LEU A 102 -28.95 -41.94 -15.87
C LEU A 102 -29.06 -42.28 -14.38
N ASN A 103 -30.22 -42.74 -13.93
CA ASN A 103 -30.43 -43.14 -12.54
C ASN A 103 -29.55 -44.34 -12.14
N ASN A 104 -29.32 -45.29 -13.04
CA ASN A 104 -28.39 -46.39 -12.80
C ASN A 104 -26.92 -45.94 -12.72
N ARG A 105 -26.54 -44.89 -13.47
CA ARG A 105 -25.20 -44.28 -13.38
C ARG A 105 -25.03 -43.48 -12.08
N ILE A 106 -26.06 -42.78 -11.63
CA ILE A 106 -26.06 -42.05 -10.35
C ILE A 106 -25.90 -43.04 -9.18
N LYS A 107 -26.66 -44.13 -9.15
CA LYS A 107 -26.53 -45.17 -8.12
C LYS A 107 -25.13 -45.81 -8.09
N LYS A 108 -24.51 -46.04 -9.25
CA LYS A 108 -23.12 -46.54 -9.32
C LYS A 108 -22.12 -45.52 -8.78
N LEU A 109 -22.31 -44.23 -9.05
CA LEU A 109 -21.45 -43.16 -8.52
C LEU A 109 -21.59 -43.02 -7.00
N GLU A 110 -22.82 -43.08 -6.47
CA GLU A 110 -23.07 -43.06 -5.02
C GLU A 110 -22.41 -44.25 -4.32
N HIS A 111 -22.49 -45.45 -4.92
CA HIS A 111 -21.83 -46.64 -4.38
C HIS A 111 -20.30 -46.52 -4.39
N SER A 112 -19.71 -45.98 -5.47
CA SER A 112 -18.26 -45.72 -5.52
C SER A 112 -17.82 -44.66 -4.53
N LEU A 113 -18.63 -43.62 -4.29
CA LEU A 113 -18.31 -42.57 -3.32
C LEU A 113 -18.34 -43.10 -1.88
N ASN A 114 -19.32 -43.96 -1.56
CA ASN A 114 -19.38 -44.63 -0.26
C ASN A 114 -18.19 -45.57 -0.03
N GLN A 115 -17.75 -46.32 -1.05
CA GLN A 115 -16.53 -47.14 -0.93
C GLN A 115 -15.26 -46.31 -0.71
N ILE A 116 -15.15 -45.12 -1.31
CA ILE A 116 -14.02 -44.22 -1.08
C ILE A 116 -14.06 -43.68 0.35
N ASN A 117 -15.24 -43.33 0.85
CA ASN A 117 -15.42 -42.84 2.21
C ASN A 117 -15.13 -43.92 3.27
N GLU A 118 -15.48 -45.17 3.01
CA GLU A 118 -15.11 -46.31 3.86
C GLU A 118 -13.59 -46.60 3.84
N ARG A 119 -12.93 -46.44 2.69
CA ARG A 119 -11.46 -46.53 2.60
C ARG A 119 -10.74 -45.40 3.33
N HIS A 120 -11.26 -44.17 3.27
CA HIS A 120 -10.72 -43.06 4.04
C HIS A 120 -10.91 -43.26 5.56
N SER A 121 -12.07 -43.77 5.97
CA SER A 121 -12.38 -44.05 7.38
C SER A 121 -11.52 -45.19 7.97
N SER A 122 -11.21 -46.22 7.17
CA SER A 122 -10.30 -47.31 7.56
C SER A 122 -8.82 -46.90 7.57
N SER A 123 -8.41 -45.98 6.68
CA SER A 123 -7.06 -45.41 6.67
C SER A 123 -6.81 -44.51 7.90
N LEU A 124 -7.81 -43.73 8.34
CA LEU A 124 -7.71 -42.88 9.52
C LEU A 124 -7.65 -43.68 10.84
N ASN A 125 -8.36 -44.81 10.93
CA ASN A 125 -8.30 -45.68 12.10
C ASN A 125 -6.96 -46.42 12.25
N THR A 126 -6.26 -46.68 11.14
CA THR A 126 -4.94 -47.33 11.14
C THR A 126 -3.82 -46.37 11.61
N SER A 127 -3.92 -45.08 11.24
CA SER A 127 -2.98 -44.04 11.67
C SER A 127 -3.15 -43.63 13.15
N ASN A 128 -4.38 -43.62 13.67
CA ASN A 128 -4.64 -43.30 15.09
C ASN A 128 -4.20 -44.43 16.06
N SER A 129 -4.22 -45.68 15.61
CA SER A 129 -3.75 -46.82 16.42
C SER A 129 -2.23 -46.85 16.61
N GLN A 130 -1.45 -46.44 15.60
CA GLN A 130 0.02 -46.41 15.66
C GLN A 130 0.57 -45.22 16.46
N CYS A 131 -0.14 -44.08 16.46
CA CYS A 131 0.23 -42.92 17.27
C CYS A 131 -0.04 -43.15 18.78
N SER A 132 -1.13 -43.84 19.10
CA SER A 132 -1.54 -44.13 20.49
C SER A 132 -0.66 -45.19 21.19
N GLN A 133 -0.03 -46.11 20.44
CA GLN A 133 0.93 -47.07 20.98
C GLN A 133 2.31 -46.42 21.26
N LYS A 134 2.78 -45.52 20.40
CA LYS A 134 4.05 -44.79 20.61
C LYS A 134 4.01 -43.79 21.77
N LEU A 135 2.85 -43.19 22.05
CA LEU A 135 2.68 -42.32 23.23
C LEU A 135 2.57 -43.08 24.56
N ARG A 136 2.10 -44.34 24.55
CA ARG A 136 2.08 -45.19 25.76
C ARG A 136 3.47 -45.73 26.12
N GLU A 137 4.31 -46.05 25.14
CA GLU A 137 5.68 -46.52 25.39
C GLU A 137 6.65 -45.39 25.80
N GLN A 138 6.35 -44.12 25.49
CA GLN A 138 7.13 -42.96 25.96
C GLN A 138 6.72 -42.44 27.35
N GLN A 139 5.53 -42.77 27.85
CA GLN A 139 5.09 -42.38 29.20
C GLN A 139 5.51 -43.35 30.31
N GLU A 140 5.94 -44.57 29.99
CA GLU A 140 6.43 -45.54 30.99
C GLU A 140 7.94 -45.47 31.26
N HIS A 141 8.71 -44.64 30.54
CA HIS A 141 10.17 -44.48 30.73
C HIS A 141 10.61 -43.16 31.42
N GLN A 142 9.68 -42.34 31.91
CA GLN A 142 10.01 -41.08 32.62
C GLN A 142 9.69 -41.07 34.12
N GLN A 143 9.47 -42.25 34.72
CA GLN A 143 9.51 -42.43 36.17
C GLN A 143 10.56 -43.47 36.56
N GLN A 144 11.84 -43.18 36.31
CA GLN A 144 12.94 -43.71 37.12
C GLN A 144 14.26 -43.01 36.77
N LYS A 145 14.98 -42.61 37.82
CA LYS A 145 16.36 -42.09 37.89
C LYS A 145 16.60 -40.63 37.52
N GLY A 146 16.68 -39.82 38.58
CA GLY A 146 17.70 -38.78 38.68
C GLY A 146 19.04 -39.35 39.17
N GLU A 147 20.02 -38.43 39.15
CA GLU A 147 21.39 -38.48 39.68
C GLU A 147 22.54 -39.02 38.80
N ASP A 148 23.54 -38.12 38.72
CA ASP A 148 24.99 -38.27 38.51
C ASP A 148 25.67 -38.16 37.12
N SER A 149 26.34 -37.00 36.97
CA SER A 149 27.76 -36.76 36.68
C SER A 149 28.45 -37.22 35.37
N LEU A 150 29.26 -36.27 34.87
CA LEU A 150 30.13 -36.24 33.68
C LEU A 150 31.18 -37.37 33.59
N GLU A 151 31.50 -37.83 32.38
CA GLU A 151 32.88 -37.85 31.80
C GLU A 151 32.97 -38.47 30.38
N ASN A 152 33.56 -37.70 29.45
CA ASN A 152 34.51 -38.01 28.35
C ASN A 152 34.50 -39.32 27.51
N ILE A 153 34.24 -39.12 26.18
CA ILE A 153 34.91 -39.55 24.89
C ILE A 153 35.47 -41.00 24.70
N PRO A 154 35.87 -41.49 23.48
CA PRO A 154 35.41 -41.42 22.06
C PRO A 154 35.05 -42.85 21.52
N THR A 155 34.75 -43.11 20.24
CA THR A 155 35.74 -43.67 19.26
C THR A 155 35.03 -44.20 18.00
N VAL A 156 35.39 -43.59 16.85
CA VAL A 156 35.78 -44.21 15.56
C VAL A 156 34.74 -44.87 14.63
N LEU A 157 34.67 -44.27 13.43
CA LEU A 157 34.76 -44.80 12.05
C LEU A 157 34.11 -46.18 11.75
N GLU A 158 33.55 -46.49 10.59
CA GLU A 158 33.81 -46.10 9.20
C GLU A 158 32.70 -46.75 8.37
N ASP A 159 32.24 -46.13 7.28
CA ASP A 159 32.35 -46.73 5.94
C ASP A 159 31.69 -45.86 4.85
N TYR A 160 32.58 -45.31 4.02
CA TYR A 160 32.57 -45.28 2.54
C TYR A 160 31.29 -44.86 1.78
N GLN A 161 31.35 -44.05 0.73
CA GLN A 161 32.32 -43.08 0.20
C GLN A 161 31.61 -42.48 -1.02
N VAL A 162 31.61 -41.15 -1.07
CA VAL A 162 31.28 -40.36 -2.27
C VAL A 162 32.51 -40.35 -3.17
N SER A 163 32.31 -40.50 -4.47
CA SER A 163 33.30 -40.09 -5.49
C SER A 163 33.08 -38.62 -5.86
N THR A 164 34.10 -37.80 -5.66
CA THR A 164 34.31 -36.42 -6.15
C THR A 164 35.56 -36.43 -7.05
N PRO A 165 36.03 -35.32 -7.68
CA PRO A 165 35.36 -34.11 -8.23
C PRO A 165 35.94 -33.70 -9.62
N LEU A 166 35.44 -32.61 -10.22
CA LEU A 166 36.33 -31.63 -10.87
C LEU A 166 35.84 -30.19 -10.58
N LEU A 167 36.79 -29.40 -10.05
CA LEU A 167 36.75 -28.00 -9.60
C LEU A 167 36.68 -26.99 -10.75
N VAL A 168 36.07 -25.81 -10.53
CA VAL A 168 36.75 -24.49 -10.69
C VAL A 168 36.08 -23.41 -9.80
N SER A 169 36.94 -22.79 -8.97
CA SER A 169 36.98 -21.48 -8.28
C SER A 169 35.75 -20.79 -7.67
N GLU A 170 35.87 -20.53 -6.36
CA GLU A 170 35.18 -19.50 -5.57
C GLU A 170 35.50 -18.07 -6.07
N GLY A 171 34.52 -17.17 -5.89
CA GLY A 171 34.74 -15.73 -5.88
C GLY A 171 33.52 -14.91 -6.31
N GLU A 172 32.97 -14.16 -5.37
CA GLU A 172 32.14 -12.95 -5.53
C GLU A 172 30.60 -13.03 -5.42
N GLN A 173 30.11 -12.19 -4.49
CA GLN A 173 28.79 -11.54 -4.40
C GLN A 173 27.56 -12.33 -3.91
N TYR A 174 27.35 -12.26 -2.60
CA TYR A 174 26.01 -12.14 -2.04
C TYR A 174 25.40 -10.79 -2.48
N SER A 175 24.59 -10.82 -3.54
CA SER A 175 23.73 -9.72 -3.95
C SER A 175 22.27 -10.18 -3.92
N GLN A 176 21.38 -9.28 -3.53
CA GLN A 176 19.97 -9.48 -3.21
C GLN A 176 19.23 -10.44 -4.18
N LEU A 177 18.67 -11.52 -3.64
CA LEU A 177 17.79 -12.42 -4.38
C LEU A 177 16.42 -11.75 -4.62
N LYS A 178 16.30 -11.05 -5.75
CA LYS A 178 15.01 -10.69 -6.33
C LYS A 178 14.32 -11.98 -6.80
N PRO A 179 13.07 -12.28 -6.38
CA PRO A 179 12.40 -13.50 -6.80
C PRO A 179 12.22 -13.53 -8.33
N PRO A 180 12.27 -14.70 -8.98
CA PRO A 180 12.06 -14.82 -10.42
C PRO A 180 10.70 -14.21 -10.85
N PRO A 181 10.60 -13.64 -12.07
CA PRO A 181 9.34 -13.07 -12.60
C PRO A 181 8.15 -14.04 -12.56
N GLU A 182 8.41 -15.34 -12.64
CA GLU A 182 7.42 -16.41 -12.57
C GLU A 182 6.80 -16.56 -11.17
N MET A 183 7.57 -16.28 -10.11
CA MET A 183 7.09 -16.28 -8.73
C MET A 183 6.19 -15.08 -8.42
N SER A 184 6.35 -13.97 -9.16
CA SER A 184 5.48 -12.79 -9.05
C SER A 184 4.08 -13.09 -9.60
N VAL A 185 3.96 -13.82 -10.71
CA VAL A 185 2.63 -14.22 -11.22
C VAL A 185 1.91 -15.12 -10.24
N LEU A 186 2.62 -16.10 -9.66
CA LEU A 186 2.06 -17.00 -8.64
C LEU A 186 1.61 -16.23 -7.38
N GLY A 187 2.43 -15.30 -6.87
CA GLY A 187 2.05 -14.48 -5.72
C GLY A 187 0.79 -13.64 -5.95
N PHE A 188 0.55 -13.16 -7.18
CA PHE A 188 -0.71 -12.47 -7.50
C PHE A 188 -1.89 -13.45 -7.62
N GLN A 189 -1.65 -14.65 -8.13
CA GLN A 189 -2.66 -15.71 -8.23
C GLN A 189 -3.09 -16.23 -6.84
N ASP A 190 -2.19 -16.24 -5.87
CA ASP A 190 -2.51 -16.54 -4.46
C ASP A 190 -3.51 -15.53 -3.88
N ILE A 191 -3.36 -14.24 -4.20
CA ILE A 191 -4.34 -13.20 -3.77
C ILE A 191 -5.71 -13.46 -4.40
N ILE A 192 -5.74 -13.80 -5.69
CA ILE A 192 -6.99 -14.07 -6.42
C ILE A 192 -7.70 -15.29 -5.86
N SER A 193 -6.96 -16.37 -5.61
CA SER A 193 -7.51 -17.65 -5.14
C SER A 193 -7.77 -17.69 -3.62
N GLY A 194 -7.07 -16.86 -2.85
CA GLY A 194 -7.22 -16.71 -1.41
C GLY A 194 -8.23 -15.63 -1.02
N PRO A 195 -7.78 -14.46 -0.52
CA PRO A 195 -8.66 -13.46 0.09
C PRO A 195 -9.69 -12.86 -0.89
N LEU A 196 -9.34 -12.69 -2.17
CA LEU A 196 -10.28 -12.16 -3.16
C LEU A 196 -11.42 -13.16 -3.39
N ASN A 197 -11.12 -14.45 -3.54
CA ASN A 197 -12.13 -15.49 -3.73
C ASN A 197 -13.06 -15.59 -2.51
N GLN A 198 -12.51 -15.45 -1.29
CA GLN A 198 -13.33 -15.38 -0.08
C GLN A 198 -14.26 -14.16 -0.10
N TYR A 199 -13.76 -12.99 -0.48
CA TYR A 199 -14.57 -11.79 -0.66
C TYR A 199 -15.68 -11.99 -1.70
N LEU A 200 -15.40 -12.63 -2.84
CA LEU A 200 -16.38 -12.90 -3.90
C LEU A 200 -17.48 -13.84 -3.40
N ALA A 201 -17.12 -14.93 -2.73
CA ALA A 201 -18.08 -15.89 -2.17
C ALA A 201 -19.00 -15.23 -1.12
N LEU A 202 -18.44 -14.39 -0.25
CA LEU A 202 -19.22 -13.63 0.73
C LEU A 202 -20.13 -12.59 0.07
N SER A 203 -19.65 -11.95 -1.01
CA SER A 203 -20.45 -10.99 -1.80
C SER A 203 -21.63 -11.67 -2.47
N GLU A 204 -21.45 -12.88 -3.02
CA GLU A 204 -22.53 -13.70 -3.56
C GLU A 204 -23.54 -14.10 -2.49
N LYS A 205 -23.06 -14.47 -1.30
CA LYS A 205 -23.92 -14.81 -0.16
C LYS A 205 -24.77 -13.63 0.33
N ILE A 206 -24.22 -12.42 0.35
CA ILE A 206 -24.97 -11.18 0.65
C ILE A 206 -25.98 -10.88 -0.46
N GLY A 207 -25.59 -11.10 -1.72
CA GLY A 207 -26.48 -10.92 -2.87
C GLY A 207 -26.71 -9.45 -3.26
N GLY A 208 -27.77 -9.23 -4.05
CA GLY A 208 -28.21 -7.90 -4.46
C GLY A 208 -27.14 -7.07 -5.18
N ASP A 209 -27.01 -5.81 -4.76
CA ASP A 209 -26.01 -4.89 -5.32
C ASP A 209 -24.57 -5.28 -4.99
N VAL A 210 -24.34 -5.91 -3.84
CA VAL A 210 -23.00 -6.31 -3.40
C VAL A 210 -22.46 -7.41 -4.32
N ALA A 211 -23.26 -8.43 -4.63
CA ALA A 211 -22.87 -9.48 -5.56
C ALA A 211 -22.56 -8.94 -6.96
N LYS A 212 -23.41 -8.07 -7.51
CA LYS A 212 -23.20 -7.45 -8.83
C LYS A 212 -21.92 -6.61 -8.86
N HIS A 213 -21.68 -5.82 -7.81
CA HIS A 213 -20.49 -5.01 -7.69
C HIS A 213 -19.22 -5.86 -7.58
N ALA A 214 -19.28 -6.97 -6.85
CA ALA A 214 -18.17 -7.92 -6.71
C ALA A 214 -17.79 -8.61 -8.03
N GLN A 215 -18.74 -8.87 -8.94
CA GLN A 215 -18.42 -9.39 -10.27
C GLN A 215 -17.59 -8.40 -11.09
N LEU A 216 -17.83 -7.09 -10.97
CA LEU A 216 -17.00 -6.08 -11.61
C LEU A 216 -15.58 -6.07 -11.02
N VAL A 217 -15.46 -6.22 -9.69
CA VAL A 217 -14.15 -6.36 -9.02
C VAL A 217 -13.40 -7.58 -9.54
N LYS A 218 -14.08 -8.72 -9.70
CA LYS A 218 -13.47 -9.93 -10.28
C LYS A 218 -12.87 -9.65 -11.66
N LEU A 219 -13.62 -9.00 -12.54
CA LEU A 219 -13.14 -8.63 -13.88
C LEU A 219 -11.92 -7.69 -13.82
N ALA A 220 -11.88 -6.77 -12.87
CA ALA A 220 -10.73 -5.88 -12.67
C ALA A 220 -9.46 -6.64 -12.25
N PHE A 221 -9.58 -7.59 -11.32
CA PHE A 221 -8.45 -8.42 -10.89
C PHE A 221 -8.02 -9.43 -11.95
N ASP A 222 -8.95 -9.99 -12.73
CA ASP A 222 -8.63 -10.85 -13.87
C ASP A 222 -7.82 -10.09 -14.93
N ALA A 223 -8.24 -8.86 -15.26
CA ALA A 223 -7.51 -7.98 -16.17
C ALA A 223 -6.11 -7.62 -15.63
N GLN A 224 -6.02 -7.33 -14.32
CA GLN A 224 -4.75 -7.03 -13.68
C GLN A 224 -3.80 -8.24 -13.67
N SER A 225 -4.32 -9.45 -13.47
CA SER A 225 -3.54 -10.69 -13.53
C SER A 225 -2.92 -10.90 -14.91
N GLN A 226 -3.69 -10.64 -15.97
CA GLN A 226 -3.17 -10.67 -17.34
C GLN A 226 -2.06 -9.64 -17.54
N TYR A 227 -2.21 -8.43 -17.00
CA TYR A 227 -1.20 -7.38 -17.11
C TYR A 227 0.10 -7.72 -16.37
N VAL A 228 0.01 -8.26 -15.14
CA VAL A 228 1.18 -8.73 -14.38
C VAL A 228 1.87 -9.90 -15.08
N THR A 229 1.10 -10.82 -15.65
CA THR A 229 1.63 -11.95 -16.45
C THR A 229 2.34 -11.46 -17.72
N LEU A 230 1.79 -10.45 -18.39
CA LEU A 230 2.45 -9.83 -19.54
C LEU A 230 3.77 -9.17 -19.12
N ALA A 231 3.78 -8.46 -18.00
CA ALA A 231 4.99 -7.84 -17.46
C ALA A 231 6.08 -8.85 -17.10
N SER A 232 5.70 -10.04 -16.63
CA SER A 232 6.66 -11.13 -16.35
C SER A 232 7.22 -11.79 -17.61
N GLN A 233 6.68 -11.51 -18.80
CA GLN A 233 7.10 -12.12 -20.06
C GLN A 233 7.82 -11.14 -21.00
N CYS A 234 7.48 -9.85 -20.94
CA CYS A 234 7.97 -8.84 -21.87
C CYS A 234 8.87 -7.79 -21.21
N SER A 235 9.68 -7.12 -22.03
CA SER A 235 10.32 -5.84 -21.68
C SER A 235 9.28 -4.74 -21.54
N GLN A 236 9.59 -3.73 -20.72
CA GLN A 236 8.73 -2.57 -20.53
C GLN A 236 8.40 -1.90 -21.87
N PRO A 237 7.12 -1.82 -22.27
CA PRO A 237 6.72 -1.16 -23.49
C PRO A 237 6.80 0.36 -23.35
N ASN A 238 6.71 1.11 -24.44
CA ASN A 238 6.65 2.56 -24.40
C ASN A 238 5.39 3.07 -23.66
N GLN A 239 5.39 4.34 -23.25
CA GLN A 239 4.31 4.93 -22.43
C GLN A 239 2.93 4.78 -23.08
N GLU A 240 2.83 5.00 -24.39
CA GLU A 240 1.57 4.90 -25.14
C GLU A 240 1.00 3.47 -25.11
N LYS A 241 1.86 2.48 -25.33
CA LYS A 241 1.46 1.07 -25.32
C LYS A 241 1.14 0.58 -23.91
N GLN A 242 1.83 1.07 -22.88
CA GLN A 242 1.45 0.80 -21.48
C GLN A 242 0.02 1.27 -21.19
N MET A 243 -0.33 2.50 -21.61
CA MET A 243 -1.68 3.03 -21.43
C MET A 243 -2.75 2.23 -22.18
N GLU A 244 -2.43 1.76 -23.39
CA GLU A 244 -3.33 0.88 -24.16
C GLU A 244 -3.57 -0.47 -23.45
N LEU A 245 -2.51 -1.08 -22.92
CA LEU A 245 -2.56 -2.37 -22.23
C LEU A 245 -3.27 -2.29 -20.86
N LEU A 246 -3.28 -1.13 -20.22
CA LEU A 246 -3.96 -0.87 -18.94
C LEU A 246 -5.45 -0.53 -19.09
N LYS A 247 -5.90 -0.25 -20.32
CA LYS A 247 -7.29 0.12 -20.61
C LYS A 247 -8.31 -0.86 -20.04
N PRO A 248 -8.13 -2.21 -20.11
CA PRO A 248 -9.07 -3.16 -19.52
C PRO A 248 -9.25 -2.97 -18.01
N THR A 249 -8.16 -2.81 -17.25
CA THR A 249 -8.23 -2.53 -15.81
C THR A 249 -8.90 -1.19 -15.53
N SER A 250 -8.51 -0.13 -16.26
CA SER A 250 -9.07 1.22 -16.07
C SER A 250 -10.58 1.26 -16.31
N VAL A 251 -11.07 0.59 -17.37
CA VAL A 251 -12.51 0.51 -17.66
C VAL A 251 -13.28 -0.17 -16.53
N GLN A 252 -12.73 -1.24 -15.94
CA GLN A 252 -13.39 -1.91 -14.82
C GLN A 252 -13.38 -1.06 -13.55
N ILE A 253 -12.28 -0.35 -13.25
CA ILE A 253 -12.21 0.61 -12.14
C ILE A 253 -13.33 1.67 -12.27
N SER A 254 -13.46 2.28 -13.46
CA SER A 254 -14.52 3.27 -13.70
C SER A 254 -15.92 2.64 -13.60
N ALA A 255 -16.12 1.44 -14.13
CA ALA A 255 -17.41 0.74 -14.03
C ALA A 255 -17.84 0.47 -12.58
N ILE A 256 -16.88 0.15 -11.70
CA ILE A 256 -17.11 -0.06 -10.26
C ILE A 256 -17.51 1.27 -9.60
N GLN A 257 -16.79 2.35 -9.87
CA GLN A 257 -17.11 3.68 -9.34
C GLN A 257 -18.49 4.16 -9.81
N ASP A 258 -18.77 4.05 -11.11
CA ASP A 258 -20.06 4.39 -11.71
C ASP A 258 -21.21 3.55 -11.13
N TYR A 259 -20.98 2.27 -10.86
CA TYR A 259 -22.00 1.39 -10.29
C TYR A 259 -22.43 1.91 -8.92
N ARG A 260 -21.48 2.30 -8.07
CA ARG A 260 -21.77 2.91 -6.78
C ARG A 260 -22.49 4.25 -6.91
N GLU A 261 -22.12 5.09 -7.87
CA GLU A 261 -22.78 6.38 -8.10
C GLU A 261 -24.23 6.24 -8.58
N LYS A 262 -24.51 5.26 -9.44
CA LYS A 262 -25.86 4.98 -9.95
C LYS A 262 -26.75 4.34 -8.88
N ASN A 263 -26.16 3.69 -7.87
CA ASN A 263 -26.87 2.99 -6.81
C ASN A 263 -26.76 3.68 -5.44
N ARG A 264 -26.80 5.02 -5.41
CA ARG A 264 -26.75 5.83 -4.17
C ARG A 264 -27.86 5.53 -3.16
N GLY A 265 -29.01 5.02 -3.63
CA GLY A 265 -30.13 4.60 -2.79
C GLY A 265 -30.03 3.17 -2.26
N SER A 266 -28.95 2.43 -2.54
CA SER A 266 -28.80 1.04 -2.11
C SER A 266 -28.76 0.92 -0.58
N ALA A 267 -29.46 -0.08 -0.04
CA ALA A 267 -29.34 -0.44 1.37
C ALA A 267 -27.90 -0.84 1.75
N PHE A 268 -27.10 -1.27 0.77
CA PHE A 268 -25.70 -1.65 0.96
C PHE A 268 -24.73 -0.56 0.49
N PHE A 269 -25.12 0.71 0.49
CA PHE A 269 -24.29 1.81 -0.02
C PHE A 269 -22.90 1.91 0.65
N ASN A 270 -22.78 1.57 1.94
CA ASN A 270 -21.48 1.51 2.62
C ASN A 270 -20.57 0.39 2.06
N HIS A 271 -21.14 -0.73 1.62
CA HIS A 271 -20.40 -1.81 0.96
C HIS A 271 -19.90 -1.35 -0.42
N LEU A 272 -20.80 -0.73 -1.20
CA LEU A 272 -20.44 -0.20 -2.51
C LEU A 272 -19.35 0.88 -2.38
N SER A 273 -19.47 1.77 -1.39
CA SER A 273 -18.50 2.84 -1.14
C SER A 273 -17.14 2.30 -0.70
N ALA A 274 -17.10 1.26 0.14
CA ALA A 274 -15.84 0.63 0.54
C ALA A 274 -15.04 0.16 -0.67
N ILE A 275 -15.70 -0.45 -1.65
CA ILE A 275 -15.06 -0.95 -2.86
C ILE A 275 -14.72 0.20 -3.82
N SER A 276 -15.65 1.09 -4.14
CA SER A 276 -15.43 2.15 -5.15
C SER A 276 -14.32 3.13 -4.77
N GLU A 277 -14.14 3.38 -3.47
CA GLU A 277 -13.14 4.34 -2.97
C GLU A 277 -11.77 3.68 -2.76
N SER A 278 -11.68 2.34 -2.73
CA SER A 278 -10.42 1.61 -2.56
C SER A 278 -9.96 0.84 -3.81
N ILE A 279 -10.83 0.60 -4.79
CA ILE A 279 -10.47 -0.06 -6.04
C ILE A 279 -9.37 0.65 -6.86
N PRO A 280 -9.15 1.98 -6.77
CA PRO A 280 -8.00 2.61 -7.41
C PRO A 280 -6.64 2.10 -6.91
N ALA A 281 -6.60 1.28 -5.86
CA ALA A 281 -5.44 0.49 -5.47
C ALA A 281 -4.87 -0.31 -6.64
N LEU A 282 -5.71 -0.84 -7.56
CA LEU A 282 -5.24 -1.57 -8.75
C LEU A 282 -4.42 -0.70 -9.72
N GLY A 283 -4.48 0.63 -9.58
CA GLY A 283 -3.63 1.57 -10.32
C GLY A 283 -2.16 1.55 -9.89
N TRP A 284 -1.76 0.77 -8.88
CA TRP A 284 -0.38 0.69 -8.38
C TRP A 284 0.66 0.36 -9.46
N VAL A 285 0.27 -0.34 -10.52
CA VAL A 285 1.14 -0.68 -11.66
C VAL A 285 1.67 0.52 -12.43
N CYS A 286 1.03 1.69 -12.27
CA CYS A 286 1.46 2.97 -12.83
C CYS A 286 2.24 3.83 -11.83
N VAL A 287 2.42 3.37 -10.59
CA VAL A 287 3.00 4.15 -9.50
C VAL A 287 4.45 3.74 -9.29
N SER A 288 5.33 4.73 -9.36
CA SER A 288 6.75 4.62 -9.06
C SER A 288 7.22 5.90 -8.37
N PRO A 289 8.10 5.83 -7.35
CA PRO A 289 8.74 4.63 -6.80
C PRO A 289 7.98 3.98 -5.63
N THR A 290 6.76 4.43 -5.31
CA THR A 290 6.06 4.06 -4.06
C THR A 290 4.70 3.37 -4.28
N PRO A 291 4.62 2.25 -5.02
CA PRO A 291 3.34 1.56 -5.24
C PRO A 291 2.75 0.95 -3.96
N GLY A 292 3.58 0.52 -3.00
CA GLY A 292 3.12 -0.03 -1.72
C GLY A 292 2.36 0.99 -0.86
N PRO A 293 2.93 2.19 -0.60
CA PRO A 293 2.22 3.30 0.04
C PRO A 293 0.91 3.70 -0.65
N HIS A 294 0.89 3.74 -1.99
CA HIS A 294 -0.35 4.01 -2.76
C HIS A 294 -1.48 3.01 -2.43
N VAL A 295 -1.19 1.70 -2.45
CA VAL A 295 -2.19 0.69 -2.08
C VAL A 295 -2.64 0.84 -0.63
N LYS A 296 -1.75 1.24 0.28
CA LYS A 296 -2.11 1.51 1.68
C LYS A 296 -3.12 2.64 1.79
N GLU A 297 -2.89 3.77 1.13
CA GLU A 297 -3.81 4.93 1.17
C GLU A 297 -5.20 4.55 0.65
N MET A 298 -5.25 3.78 -0.44
CA MET A 298 -6.51 3.28 -1.00
C MET A 298 -7.21 2.29 -0.05
N ASN A 299 -6.45 1.43 0.63
CA ASN A 299 -6.97 0.55 1.66
C ASN A 299 -7.57 1.35 2.83
N ASP A 300 -6.87 2.36 3.33
CA ASP A 300 -7.34 3.24 4.42
C ASP A 300 -8.65 3.97 4.02
N ALA A 301 -8.77 4.40 2.76
CA ALA A 301 -10.01 4.98 2.21
C ALA A 301 -11.17 3.97 2.21
N GLY A 302 -10.91 2.71 1.82
CA GLY A 302 -11.89 1.63 1.91
C GLY A 302 -12.29 1.31 3.37
N GLN A 303 -11.31 1.30 4.27
CA GLN A 303 -11.51 1.03 5.69
C GLN A 303 -12.48 2.00 6.36
N PHE A 304 -12.47 3.27 5.95
CA PHE A 304 -13.44 4.24 6.44
C PHE A 304 -14.90 3.75 6.29
N TYR A 305 -15.21 3.09 5.17
CA TYR A 305 -16.56 2.57 4.89
C TYR A 305 -16.76 1.15 5.42
N THR A 306 -15.75 0.28 5.38
CA THR A 306 -15.89 -1.06 5.99
C THR A 306 -16.07 -0.96 7.50
N ASN A 307 -15.47 0.02 8.18
CA ASN A 307 -15.74 0.30 9.60
C ASN A 307 -17.20 0.66 9.87
N ARG A 308 -17.89 1.31 8.92
CA ARG A 308 -19.33 1.57 9.01
C ARG A 308 -20.14 0.29 8.83
N VAL A 309 -19.72 -0.57 7.89
CA VAL A 309 -20.32 -1.91 7.71
C VAL A 309 -20.15 -2.72 9.00
N LEU A 310 -18.96 -2.77 9.58
CA LEU A 310 -18.69 -3.47 10.84
C LEU A 310 -19.58 -2.93 11.97
N LYS A 311 -19.70 -1.60 12.10
CA LYS A 311 -20.56 -0.99 13.11
C LYS A 311 -22.04 -1.35 12.94
N GLU A 312 -22.52 -1.39 11.70
CA GLU A 312 -23.93 -1.61 11.39
C GLU A 312 -24.34 -3.08 11.46
N TRP A 313 -23.43 -4.01 11.13
CA TRP A 313 -23.75 -5.42 10.90
C TRP A 313 -23.17 -6.39 11.92
N ARG A 314 -22.23 -5.98 12.79
CA ARG A 314 -21.61 -6.86 13.79
C ARG A 314 -22.60 -7.62 14.69
N ASP A 315 -23.74 -7.02 14.99
CA ASP A 315 -24.77 -7.58 15.88
C ASP A 315 -25.96 -8.15 15.08
N LYS A 316 -25.91 -8.12 13.74
CA LYS A 316 -27.01 -8.51 12.85
C LYS A 316 -26.68 -9.76 12.02
N ASP A 317 -25.57 -9.72 11.31
CA ASP A 317 -25.14 -10.81 10.42
C ASP A 317 -23.62 -10.79 10.27
N THR A 318 -22.99 -11.89 10.68
CA THR A 318 -21.54 -12.06 10.65
C THR A 318 -20.99 -12.13 9.22
N THR A 319 -21.81 -12.47 8.22
CA THR A 319 -21.40 -12.52 6.81
C THR A 319 -20.86 -11.17 6.33
N HIS A 320 -21.48 -10.06 6.75
CA HIS A 320 -21.04 -8.71 6.40
C HIS A 320 -19.74 -8.32 7.11
N VAL A 321 -19.52 -8.83 8.32
CA VAL A 321 -18.28 -8.64 9.08
C VAL A 321 -17.12 -9.36 8.41
N GLU A 322 -17.34 -10.62 8.03
CA GLU A 322 -16.37 -11.43 7.30
C GLU A 322 -16.09 -10.83 5.93
N TRP A 323 -17.11 -10.32 5.24
CA TRP A 323 -16.98 -9.65 3.94
C TRP A 323 -16.06 -8.42 4.03
N ALA A 324 -16.27 -7.59 5.04
CA ALA A 324 -15.46 -6.41 5.30
C ALA A 324 -13.99 -6.80 5.55
N ARG A 325 -13.76 -7.82 6.39
CA ARG A 325 -12.40 -8.31 6.67
C ARG A 325 -11.72 -8.91 5.45
N ALA A 326 -12.42 -9.71 4.65
CA ALA A 326 -11.89 -10.34 3.44
C ALA A 326 -11.43 -9.30 2.40
N TRP A 327 -12.18 -8.21 2.23
CA TRP A 327 -11.76 -7.13 1.33
C TRP A 327 -10.49 -6.42 1.83
N ILE A 328 -10.43 -6.05 3.11
CA ILE A 328 -9.24 -5.41 3.70
C ILE A 328 -8.03 -6.35 3.61
N GLN A 329 -8.22 -7.65 3.84
CA GLN A 329 -7.18 -8.65 3.70
C GLN A 329 -6.66 -8.71 2.25
N THR A 330 -7.55 -8.66 1.25
CA THR A 330 -7.18 -8.64 -0.17
C THR A 330 -6.21 -7.50 -0.49
N LEU A 331 -6.50 -6.28 -0.01
CA LEU A 331 -5.62 -5.13 -0.25
C LEU A 331 -4.33 -5.16 0.59
N THR A 332 -4.38 -5.77 1.77
CA THR A 332 -3.20 -5.98 2.64
C THR A 332 -2.22 -6.98 2.03
N GLU A 333 -2.73 -8.07 1.47
CA GLU A 333 -1.93 -9.04 0.74
C GLU A 333 -1.41 -8.46 -0.58
N LEU A 334 -2.20 -7.64 -1.28
CA LEU A 334 -1.71 -6.89 -2.44
C LEU A 334 -0.54 -5.98 -2.08
N GLN A 335 -0.60 -5.27 -0.95
CA GLN A 335 0.51 -4.45 -0.48
C GLN A 335 1.76 -5.30 -0.17
N SER A 336 1.58 -6.45 0.49
CA SER A 336 2.66 -7.37 0.83
C SER A 336 3.31 -7.97 -0.43
N TYR A 337 2.50 -8.34 -1.41
CA TYR A 337 2.91 -8.78 -2.73
C TYR A 337 3.75 -7.71 -3.44
N ILE A 338 3.28 -6.46 -3.48
CA ILE A 338 4.03 -5.35 -4.09
C ILE A 338 5.36 -5.15 -3.36
N LYS A 339 5.38 -5.18 -2.04
CA LYS A 339 6.61 -5.03 -1.26
C LYS A 339 7.64 -6.12 -1.59
N GLN A 340 7.18 -7.35 -1.82
CA GLN A 340 8.03 -8.50 -2.10
C GLN A 340 8.55 -8.56 -3.54
N TYR A 341 7.71 -8.25 -4.53
CA TYR A 341 8.03 -8.46 -5.95
C TYR A 341 8.21 -7.17 -6.77
N HIS A 342 7.63 -6.06 -6.31
CA HIS A 342 7.50 -4.80 -7.07
C HIS A 342 7.74 -3.56 -6.20
N THR A 343 8.73 -3.62 -5.30
CA THR A 343 8.92 -2.65 -4.22
C THR A 343 8.96 -1.19 -4.70
N THR A 344 9.60 -0.94 -5.84
CA THR A 344 9.80 0.40 -6.42
C THR A 344 8.99 0.64 -7.70
N GLY A 345 8.02 -0.23 -8.01
CA GLY A 345 7.23 -0.19 -9.24
C GLY A 345 7.10 -1.56 -9.87
N LEU A 346 6.19 -1.67 -10.85
CA LEU A 346 6.00 -2.90 -11.61
C LEU A 346 7.31 -3.32 -12.30
N VAL A 347 7.69 -4.57 -12.09
CA VAL A 347 8.94 -5.14 -12.63
C VAL A 347 8.62 -5.88 -13.92
N TRP A 348 9.35 -5.55 -14.98
CA TRP A 348 9.30 -6.21 -16.28
C TRP A 348 10.44 -7.23 -16.41
N SER A 349 10.21 -8.39 -17.05
CA SER A 349 11.21 -9.47 -17.05
C SER A 349 12.37 -9.28 -18.01
N GLY A 350 12.21 -8.45 -19.04
CA GLY A 350 13.24 -8.19 -20.04
C GLY A 350 13.55 -9.37 -20.98
N LYS A 351 12.82 -10.50 -20.89
CA LYS A 351 13.12 -11.75 -21.59
C LYS A 351 12.62 -11.80 -23.04
N ALA A 352 11.52 -11.12 -23.35
CA ALA A 352 10.99 -10.98 -24.71
C ALA A 352 10.90 -9.50 -25.10
N ALA A 353 11.17 -9.19 -26.38
CA ALA A 353 10.91 -7.86 -26.92
C ALA A 353 9.46 -7.47 -26.62
N ALA A 354 9.23 -6.20 -26.26
CA ALA A 354 7.88 -5.67 -26.11
C ALA A 354 7.04 -6.08 -27.34
N PRO A 355 5.77 -6.49 -27.20
CA PRO A 355 4.99 -6.99 -28.32
C PRO A 355 4.88 -5.90 -29.40
N VAL A 356 5.72 -6.04 -30.43
CA VAL A 356 5.78 -5.18 -31.61
C VAL A 356 4.97 -5.83 -32.70
N GLY A 357 3.90 -5.16 -33.13
CA GLY A 357 3.31 -5.45 -34.43
C GLY A 357 4.30 -5.05 -35.52
N GLY A 358 4.85 -6.03 -36.23
CA GLY A 358 5.44 -5.92 -37.57
C GLY A 358 6.86 -5.33 -37.73
N SER A 359 7.85 -6.23 -37.94
CA SER A 359 9.11 -6.16 -38.75
C SER A 359 10.03 -4.90 -38.64
N VAL A 360 11.36 -4.97 -38.40
CA VAL A 360 12.51 -5.55 -39.17
C VAL A 360 13.80 -5.56 -38.25
N PRO A 361 14.84 -6.42 -38.43
CA PRO A 361 15.96 -6.62 -37.48
C PRO A 361 17.13 -5.59 -37.57
N PRO A 362 18.16 -5.60 -36.66
CA PRO A 362 19.02 -4.44 -36.36
C PRO A 362 20.31 -4.35 -37.23
N PRO A 363 21.02 -3.19 -37.26
CA PRO A 363 22.24 -3.02 -38.05
C PRO A 363 23.54 -3.33 -37.27
N PRO A 364 24.65 -3.72 -37.96
CA PRO A 364 25.99 -3.93 -37.38
C PRO A 364 26.86 -2.65 -37.31
N PRO A 365 28.06 -2.65 -36.67
CA PRO A 365 28.68 -1.44 -36.11
C PRO A 365 29.67 -0.68 -37.03
N ILE A 366 29.68 0.65 -36.84
CA ILE A 366 30.72 1.70 -36.97
C ILE A 366 31.74 1.63 -38.14
N GLY A 367 31.62 2.60 -39.07
CA GLY A 367 32.65 3.02 -40.03
C GLY A 367 32.39 4.46 -40.51
N ALA A 368 33.46 5.23 -40.76
CA ALA A 368 33.50 6.70 -40.78
C ALA A 368 33.01 7.44 -42.07
N CYS A 369 32.77 8.76 -41.89
CA CYS A 369 32.65 9.89 -42.87
C CYS A 369 31.30 10.08 -43.62
N PRO A 370 30.92 11.26 -44.19
CA PRO A 370 31.27 12.70 -43.99
C PRO A 370 29.96 13.58 -43.80
N PRO A 371 29.95 14.96 -43.82
CA PRO A 371 28.86 15.78 -43.27
C PRO A 371 27.60 15.87 -44.17
N PRO A 372 26.40 16.13 -43.60
CA PRO A 372 25.15 16.13 -44.35
C PRO A 372 24.90 17.43 -45.15
N PRO A 373 24.34 17.33 -46.38
CA PRO A 373 23.92 18.46 -47.22
C PRO A 373 22.58 19.08 -46.76
N PRO A 374 22.28 20.33 -47.17
CA PRO A 374 21.11 21.09 -46.71
C PRO A 374 19.77 20.55 -47.28
N PRO A 375 18.65 20.73 -46.56
CA PRO A 375 17.36 20.17 -46.94
C PRO A 375 16.69 20.93 -48.11
N PRO A 376 15.97 20.23 -49.01
CA PRO A 376 15.24 20.83 -50.11
C PRO A 376 13.89 21.42 -49.66
N THR A 377 13.53 22.54 -50.28
CA THR A 377 12.22 23.20 -50.19
C THR A 377 11.17 22.42 -50.99
N PHE A 378 10.01 22.15 -50.40
CA PHE A 378 8.82 21.69 -51.13
C PHE A 378 7.77 22.79 -51.20
N ASP A 379 7.33 23.01 -52.44
CA ASP A 379 6.32 23.95 -52.89
C ASP A 379 4.93 23.34 -52.68
N ILE A 380 4.04 24.07 -52.00
CA ILE A 380 2.64 23.67 -51.76
C ILE A 380 1.79 24.46 -52.73
N GLY A 381 1.39 23.80 -53.82
CA GLY A 381 0.46 24.35 -54.79
C GLY A 381 -0.19 23.25 -55.62
N ALA A 382 -1.52 23.17 -55.55
CA ALA A 382 -2.45 22.33 -56.30
C ALA A 382 -2.64 20.89 -55.81
N MET A 383 -3.69 20.67 -55.01
CA MET A 383 -4.88 19.90 -55.41
C MET A 383 -6.07 20.28 -54.52
N SER A 384 -7.16 20.70 -55.18
CA SER A 384 -8.46 21.03 -54.61
C SER A 384 -9.33 19.79 -54.62
N LEU A 385 -9.92 19.39 -53.49
CA LEU A 385 -11.25 18.78 -53.40
C LEU A 385 -11.85 19.05 -52.01
N ASP A 386 -13.06 19.57 -52.06
CA ASP A 386 -14.03 19.95 -51.02
C ASP A 386 -14.57 18.74 -50.22
N ASP A 387 -14.56 18.82 -48.89
CA ASP A 387 -15.64 18.32 -48.01
C ASP A 387 -15.50 18.94 -46.60
N GLY A 388 -16.62 19.37 -46.04
CA GLY A 388 -16.72 20.35 -44.96
C GLY A 388 -16.27 19.87 -43.58
N GLY A 389 -15.50 20.73 -42.88
CA GLY A 389 -15.19 20.54 -41.45
C GLY A 389 -14.01 21.33 -40.88
N ALA A 390 -13.29 22.11 -41.68
CA ALA A 390 -12.03 22.74 -41.27
C ALA A 390 -12.12 24.24 -40.89
N ASP A 391 -13.24 24.92 -41.16
CA ASP A 391 -13.35 26.37 -40.93
C ASP A 391 -13.54 26.75 -39.45
N ASP A 392 -14.21 25.91 -38.64
CA ASP A 392 -14.50 26.24 -37.24
C ASP A 392 -13.26 26.23 -36.34
N ARG A 393 -12.26 25.38 -36.62
CA ARG A 393 -11.02 25.34 -35.81
C ARG A 393 -10.08 26.47 -36.15
N SER A 394 -9.99 26.85 -37.43
CA SER A 394 -9.14 27.94 -37.89
C SER A 394 -9.67 29.31 -37.45
N ALA A 395 -11.00 29.48 -37.43
CA ALA A 395 -11.66 30.66 -36.88
C ALA A 395 -11.42 30.81 -35.36
N LEU A 396 -11.47 29.70 -34.61
CA LEU A 396 -11.28 29.70 -33.16
C LEU A 396 -9.84 30.09 -32.75
N PHE A 397 -8.83 29.64 -33.49
CA PHE A 397 -7.42 30.03 -33.21
C PHE A 397 -7.11 31.46 -33.67
N ALA A 398 -7.81 31.97 -34.69
CA ALA A 398 -7.71 33.37 -35.11
C ALA A 398 -8.40 34.33 -34.11
N GLU A 399 -9.43 33.88 -33.39
CA GLU A 399 -10.12 34.66 -32.36
C GLU A 399 -9.32 34.71 -31.04
N ILE A 400 -8.66 33.60 -30.68
CA ILE A 400 -7.78 33.51 -29.48
C ILE A 400 -6.52 34.39 -29.60
N ASN A 401 -5.98 34.60 -30.81
CA ASN A 401 -4.78 35.40 -31.02
C ASN A 401 -5.02 36.93 -31.06
N GLN A 402 -6.23 37.42 -30.79
CA GLN A 402 -6.57 38.85 -30.82
C GLN A 402 -6.23 39.63 -29.53
N GLY A 403 -5.69 38.99 -28.49
CA GLY A 403 -5.24 39.64 -27.26
C GLY A 403 -6.32 40.52 -26.61
N GLU A 404 -5.96 41.74 -26.17
CA GLU A 404 -6.87 42.71 -25.54
C GLU A 404 -8.07 43.14 -26.43
N GLY A 405 -8.02 42.87 -27.74
CA GLY A 405 -9.09 43.17 -28.70
C GLY A 405 -10.37 42.35 -28.54
N ILE A 406 -10.30 41.18 -27.89
CA ILE A 406 -11.44 40.25 -27.72
C ILE A 406 -12.57 40.86 -26.86
N THR A 407 -12.26 41.87 -26.06
CA THR A 407 -13.21 42.58 -25.19
C THR A 407 -14.20 43.49 -25.94
N LYS A 408 -13.96 43.75 -27.25
CA LYS A 408 -14.83 44.59 -28.08
C LYS A 408 -16.05 43.86 -28.64
N ASN A 409 -15.99 42.54 -28.78
CA ASN A 409 -17.07 41.70 -29.33
C ASN A 409 -17.98 41.10 -28.24
N LEU A 410 -17.64 41.25 -26.96
CA LEU A 410 -18.51 40.87 -25.85
C LEU A 410 -19.62 41.92 -25.67
N LYS A 411 -20.88 41.47 -25.62
CA LYS A 411 -22.04 42.32 -25.38
C LYS A 411 -21.85 43.08 -24.06
N LYS A 412 -21.67 44.40 -24.14
CA LYS A 412 -21.48 45.24 -22.94
C LYS A 412 -22.72 45.16 -22.06
N VAL A 413 -22.53 44.75 -20.81
CA VAL A 413 -23.58 44.70 -19.79
C VAL A 413 -23.95 46.14 -19.44
N THR A 414 -25.08 46.60 -19.97
CA THR A 414 -25.66 47.92 -19.69
C THR A 414 -26.08 48.02 -18.21
N ALA A 415 -26.18 49.25 -17.68
CA ALA A 415 -26.41 49.47 -16.25
C ALA A 415 -27.70 48.80 -15.72
N ASP A 416 -28.68 48.63 -16.59
CA ASP A 416 -29.94 47.91 -16.42
C ASP A 416 -29.79 46.40 -16.22
N MET A 417 -28.68 45.78 -16.65
CA MET A 417 -28.37 44.36 -16.46
C MET A 417 -27.47 44.08 -15.24
N GLN A 418 -27.04 45.11 -14.53
CA GLN A 418 -26.21 44.98 -13.34
C GLN A 418 -27.09 44.96 -12.09
N THR A 419 -27.04 43.86 -11.32
CA THR A 419 -27.89 43.62 -10.13
C THR A 419 -27.68 44.62 -8.98
N HIS A 420 -26.69 45.50 -9.07
CA HIS A 420 -26.43 46.59 -8.12
C HIS A 420 -26.94 47.97 -8.60
N LYS A 421 -27.35 48.11 -9.87
CA LYS A 421 -27.87 49.36 -10.46
C LYS A 421 -29.33 49.30 -10.88
N ASN A 422 -29.89 48.10 -11.07
CA ASN A 422 -31.32 47.91 -11.39
C ASN A 422 -32.05 47.13 -10.27
N PRO A 423 -32.82 47.81 -9.40
CA PRO A 423 -33.53 47.18 -8.27
C PRO A 423 -34.62 46.18 -8.69
N THR A 424 -35.16 46.28 -9.91
CA THR A 424 -36.27 45.43 -10.39
C THR A 424 -35.85 43.99 -10.69
N LEU A 425 -34.55 43.72 -10.86
CA LEU A 425 -34.02 42.36 -11.05
C LEU A 425 -33.86 41.58 -9.73
N ARG A 426 -34.22 42.19 -8.58
CA ARG A 426 -34.18 41.56 -7.25
C ARG A 426 -35.54 41.04 -6.78
N THR A 427 -36.60 41.19 -7.57
CA THR A 427 -37.93 40.66 -7.27
C THR A 427 -38.17 39.35 -8.02
N GLY A 428 -37.80 38.23 -7.40
CA GLY A 428 -38.11 36.87 -7.82
C GLY A 428 -38.41 36.00 -6.59
N PRO A 429 -39.12 34.86 -6.72
CA PRO A 429 -39.58 34.07 -5.58
C PRO A 429 -38.40 33.54 -4.75
N ALA A 430 -38.58 33.53 -3.43
CA ALA A 430 -37.61 33.31 -2.37
C ALA A 430 -36.66 32.10 -2.54
N PRO A 431 -35.45 32.15 -1.93
CA PRO A 431 -35.10 33.02 -0.81
C PRO A 431 -33.87 33.92 -1.07
N PHE A 432 -34.09 35.24 -1.12
CA PHE A 432 -33.04 36.25 -0.91
C PHE A 432 -33.53 37.28 0.12
N LYS A 433 -32.81 37.42 1.23
CA LYS A 433 -33.01 38.51 2.22
C LYS A 433 -32.05 39.67 1.91
N THR A 434 -32.57 40.89 2.01
CA THR A 434 -31.91 42.17 1.75
C THR A 434 -30.91 42.57 2.85
N PRO A 435 -29.77 43.24 2.53
CA PRO A 435 -28.89 43.81 3.54
C PRO A 435 -29.36 45.22 3.93
N THR A 436 -29.59 45.44 5.23
CA THR A 436 -29.81 46.77 5.82
C THR A 436 -28.48 47.28 6.37
N GLN A 437 -28.13 48.54 6.08
CA GLN A 437 -26.94 49.20 6.62
C GLN A 437 -27.14 49.74 8.05
N PHE A 438 -26.01 49.82 8.76
CA PHE A 438 -25.65 50.56 9.98
C PHE A 438 -26.09 50.01 11.35
N GLY A 439 -25.07 49.74 12.18
CA GLY A 439 -25.19 49.59 13.63
C GLY A 439 -24.10 48.70 14.22
N SER A 440 -23.05 49.31 14.77
CA SER A 440 -22.04 48.66 15.59
C SER A 440 -22.67 47.95 16.79
N SER A 441 -22.65 46.61 16.82
CA SER A 441 -22.61 45.82 18.06
C SER A 441 -22.31 44.36 17.75
N SER A 442 -21.47 43.80 18.60
CA SER A 442 -20.99 42.42 18.65
C SER A 442 -22.06 41.34 18.47
N SER A 443 -21.88 40.43 17.51
CA SER A 443 -22.16 38.99 17.65
C SER A 443 -21.73 38.26 16.37
N GLY A 444 -20.96 37.18 16.54
CA GLY A 444 -20.28 36.49 15.45
C GLY A 444 -21.21 35.77 14.49
N SER A 445 -20.90 35.86 13.18
CA SER A 445 -21.44 34.95 12.19
C SER A 445 -20.58 33.68 12.16
N SER A 446 -21.14 32.59 12.66
CA SER A 446 -20.60 31.24 12.47
C SER A 446 -20.64 30.90 10.98
N THR A 447 -19.46 30.75 10.39
CA THR A 447 -19.29 29.87 9.24
C THR A 447 -19.85 28.50 9.59
N THR A 448 -20.57 27.90 8.65
CA THR A 448 -21.23 26.59 8.78
C THR A 448 -20.28 25.59 9.42
N ALA A 449 -20.51 25.30 10.71
CA ALA A 449 -19.63 24.47 11.50
C ALA A 449 -19.66 23.06 10.91
N ALA A 450 -18.52 22.61 10.39
CA ALA A 450 -18.27 21.20 10.16
C ALA A 450 -18.63 20.45 11.45
N VAL A 451 -19.50 19.43 11.34
CA VAL A 451 -19.95 18.60 12.46
C VAL A 451 -18.74 18.28 13.36
N ALA A 452 -18.69 18.91 14.53
CA ALA A 452 -17.57 18.79 15.45
C ALA A 452 -17.61 17.38 16.03
N LYS A 453 -16.68 16.52 15.57
CA LYS A 453 -16.41 15.25 16.23
C LYS A 453 -15.93 15.53 17.65
N GLU A 454 -16.24 14.61 18.56
CA GLU A 454 -15.84 14.75 19.96
C GLU A 454 -14.30 14.73 20.09
N PRO A 455 -13.75 15.54 21.01
CA PRO A 455 -12.31 15.58 21.24
C PRO A 455 -11.84 14.23 21.76
N VAL A 456 -10.83 13.67 21.10
CA VAL A 456 -10.21 12.40 21.49
C VAL A 456 -8.89 12.71 22.16
N PHE A 457 -8.68 12.10 23.32
CA PHE A 457 -7.38 12.00 23.97
C PHE A 457 -7.30 10.60 24.55
N THR A 458 -6.68 9.68 23.82
CA THR A 458 -6.55 8.29 24.28
C THR A 458 -5.21 7.71 23.86
N ARG A 459 -4.77 6.69 24.60
CA ARG A 459 -3.60 5.89 24.24
C ARG A 459 -4.09 4.55 23.71
N ASP A 460 -3.87 4.31 22.43
CA ASP A 460 -4.12 3.04 21.75
C ASP A 460 -2.80 2.26 21.63
N GLY A 461 -2.55 1.37 22.58
CA GLY A 461 -1.29 0.64 22.69
C GLY A 461 -0.08 1.59 22.86
N LYS A 462 0.78 1.65 21.83
CA LYS A 462 1.96 2.52 21.77
C LYS A 462 1.67 3.89 21.14
N LYS A 463 0.46 4.12 20.64
CA LYS A 463 0.10 5.34 19.92
C LYS A 463 -0.79 6.24 20.77
N TRP A 464 -0.38 7.47 20.99
CA TRP A 464 -1.25 8.51 21.56
C TRP A 464 -2.06 9.15 20.44
N LEU A 465 -3.38 9.10 20.55
CA LEU A 465 -4.33 9.68 19.62
C LEU A 465 -4.96 10.93 20.25
N ILE A 466 -4.64 12.09 19.68
CA ILE A 466 -5.12 13.39 20.14
C ILE A 466 -5.83 14.06 18.97
N GLU A 467 -7.15 13.94 18.93
CA GLU A 467 -7.92 14.34 17.75
C GLU A 467 -9.01 15.37 18.09
N TYR A 468 -9.32 16.24 17.14
CA TYR A 468 -10.43 17.21 17.21
C TYR A 468 -10.42 18.12 18.44
N GLN A 469 -9.25 18.34 19.06
CA GLN A 469 -9.11 19.27 20.17
C GLN A 469 -9.31 20.70 19.66
N ARG A 470 -10.15 21.49 20.33
CA ARG A 470 -10.40 22.89 19.99
C ARG A 470 -10.09 23.78 21.18
N ASN A 471 -9.22 24.75 20.99
CA ASN A 471 -8.82 25.76 21.98
C ASN A 471 -8.34 25.18 23.32
N ASN A 472 -7.87 23.93 23.33
CA ASN A 472 -7.34 23.27 24.52
C ASN A 472 -5.84 23.48 24.61
N ARG A 473 -5.39 24.30 25.56
CA ARG A 473 -3.98 24.66 25.76
C ARG A 473 -3.25 23.80 26.80
N ASN A 474 -3.94 22.84 27.41
CA ASN A 474 -3.43 22.03 28.51
C ASN A 474 -3.33 20.54 28.12
N LEU A 475 -3.11 20.25 26.84
CA LEU A 475 -2.93 18.85 26.40
C LEU A 475 -1.54 18.41 26.84
N LEU A 476 -1.50 17.37 27.67
CA LEU A 476 -0.27 16.89 28.28
C LEU A 476 -0.18 15.37 28.12
N VAL A 477 0.86 14.90 27.45
CA VAL A 477 1.23 13.49 27.40
C VAL A 477 2.30 13.27 28.45
N GLU A 478 1.91 12.66 29.57
CA GLU A 478 2.83 12.20 30.63
C GLU A 478 3.18 10.71 30.42
N ASN A 479 4.35 10.30 30.92
CA ASN A 479 4.85 8.92 30.83
C ASN A 479 5.02 8.41 29.39
N ALA A 480 5.57 9.25 28.50
CA ALA A 480 5.84 8.85 27.12
C ALA A 480 7.13 8.02 27.03
N GLU A 481 7.05 6.85 26.41
CA GLU A 481 8.18 5.92 26.21
C GLU A 481 8.82 6.07 24.82
N MET A 482 10.10 5.67 24.67
CA MET A 482 10.85 5.80 23.41
C MET A 482 10.24 5.06 22.22
N ASN A 483 9.37 4.08 22.44
CA ASN A 483 8.68 3.35 21.38
C ASN A 483 7.30 3.95 21.05
N ASN A 484 6.87 5.01 21.75
CA ASN A 484 5.55 5.60 21.59
C ASN A 484 5.52 6.54 20.38
N VAL A 485 4.35 6.65 19.75
CA VAL A 485 4.10 7.60 18.66
C VAL A 485 2.96 8.53 19.08
N VAL A 486 3.16 9.83 18.97
CA VAL A 486 2.11 10.82 19.27
C VAL A 486 1.51 11.30 17.95
N TYR A 487 0.21 11.08 17.76
CA TYR A 487 -0.51 11.47 16.56
C TYR A 487 -1.60 12.48 16.91
N VAL A 488 -1.48 13.67 16.34
CA VAL A 488 -2.36 14.81 16.58
C VAL A 488 -3.11 15.10 15.30
N TYR A 489 -4.44 15.03 15.33
CA TYR A 489 -5.25 15.15 14.12
C TYR A 489 -6.37 16.18 14.25
N LYS A 490 -6.45 17.11 13.29
CA LYS A 490 -7.54 18.11 13.22
C LYS A 490 -7.74 18.92 14.51
N CYS A 491 -6.66 19.19 15.23
CA CYS A 491 -6.69 20.08 16.38
C CYS A 491 -6.62 21.55 15.94
N GLU A 492 -7.33 22.44 16.63
CA GLU A 492 -7.41 23.87 16.31
C GLU A 492 -7.19 24.72 17.57
N GLY A 493 -6.23 25.65 17.54
CA GLY A 493 -5.99 26.58 18.66
C GLY A 493 -5.47 25.90 19.93
N SER A 494 -4.88 24.71 19.79
CA SER A 494 -4.51 23.83 20.89
C SER A 494 -3.01 23.73 21.12
N THR A 495 -2.60 23.59 22.38
CA THR A 495 -1.20 23.42 22.78
C THR A 495 -1.01 22.05 23.38
N LEU A 496 -0.08 21.28 22.82
CA LEU A 496 0.32 19.95 23.25
C LEU A 496 1.73 20.01 23.85
N THR A 497 1.88 19.51 25.06
CA THR A 497 3.18 19.24 25.65
C THR A 497 3.41 17.73 25.85
N VAL A 498 4.54 17.23 25.36
CA VAL A 498 4.94 15.83 25.42
C VAL A 498 6.18 15.74 26.30
N LYS A 499 6.03 15.15 27.48
CA LYS A 499 7.15 14.95 28.41
C LYS A 499 7.80 13.58 28.18
N GLY A 500 9.12 13.56 28.17
CA GLY A 500 9.93 12.37 27.91
C GLY A 500 10.35 12.24 26.44
N LYS A 501 10.95 11.10 26.13
CA LYS A 501 11.50 10.80 24.80
C LYS A 501 10.57 9.84 24.07
N VAL A 502 10.00 10.27 22.94
CA VAL A 502 9.10 9.46 22.11
C VAL A 502 9.74 9.06 20.79
N ASN A 503 9.17 8.10 20.07
CA ASN A 503 9.71 7.70 18.78
C ASN A 503 9.49 8.81 17.73
N ASN A 504 8.23 9.17 17.50
CA ASN A 504 7.80 10.12 16.48
C ASN A 504 6.59 10.94 16.98
N VAL A 505 6.51 12.21 16.57
CA VAL A 505 5.35 13.09 16.79
C VAL A 505 4.84 13.58 15.44
N VAL A 506 3.56 13.36 15.16
CA VAL A 506 2.93 13.73 13.88
C VAL A 506 1.76 14.66 14.15
N LEU A 507 1.78 15.84 13.54
CA LEU A 507 0.67 16.78 13.49
C LEU A 507 0.07 16.75 12.09
N ASP A 508 -1.19 16.38 11.98
CA ASP A 508 -1.92 16.27 10.71
C ASP A 508 -3.18 17.14 10.73
N SER A 509 -3.30 18.01 9.74
CA SER A 509 -4.50 18.84 9.55
C SER A 509 -4.80 19.77 10.74
N CYS A 510 -3.77 20.15 11.49
CA CYS A 510 -3.86 21.03 12.65
C CYS A 510 -3.78 22.51 12.26
N LYS A 511 -4.45 23.37 13.03
CA LYS A 511 -4.47 24.82 12.79
C LYS A 511 -4.17 25.61 14.06
N LYS A 512 -3.26 26.58 14.03
CA LYS A 512 -2.92 27.41 15.20
C LYS A 512 -2.53 26.56 16.41
N CYS A 513 -1.78 25.50 16.18
CA CYS A 513 -1.38 24.54 17.21
C CYS A 513 0.07 24.75 17.62
N SER A 514 0.36 24.49 18.90
CA SER A 514 1.70 24.59 19.47
C SER A 514 2.12 23.24 20.02
N LEU A 515 3.28 22.74 19.62
CA LEU A 515 3.89 21.52 20.15
C LEU A 515 5.10 21.89 21.02
N LEU A 516 5.15 21.40 22.26
CA LEU A 516 6.33 21.45 23.11
C LEU A 516 6.73 20.01 23.47
N PHE A 517 7.98 19.64 23.27
CA PHE A 517 8.41 18.27 23.55
C PHE A 517 9.86 18.19 24.01
N ASP A 518 10.18 17.19 24.82
CA ASP A 518 11.55 17.02 25.32
C ASP A 518 12.46 16.47 24.22
N SER A 519 12.22 15.26 23.71
CA SER A 519 13.06 14.68 22.66
C SER A 519 12.29 13.66 21.81
N VAL A 520 12.76 13.45 20.58
CA VAL A 520 12.30 12.37 19.71
C VAL A 520 13.45 11.46 19.28
N VAL A 521 13.15 10.21 18.96
CA VAL A 521 14.12 9.25 18.44
C VAL A 521 14.26 9.39 16.92
N ALA A 522 13.15 9.56 16.21
CA ALA A 522 13.10 9.49 14.74
C ALA A 522 12.79 10.84 14.09
N SER A 523 11.61 11.40 14.31
CA SER A 523 11.20 12.62 13.61
C SER A 523 10.06 13.36 14.30
N VAL A 524 9.88 14.62 13.89
CA VAL A 524 8.61 15.33 14.05
C VAL A 524 8.08 15.71 12.68
N GLU A 525 6.80 15.47 12.44
CA GLU A 525 6.16 15.62 11.13
C GLU A 525 4.97 16.58 11.20
N PHE A 526 4.93 17.54 10.29
CA PHE A 526 3.79 18.44 10.07
C PHE A 526 3.22 18.18 8.69
N VAL A 527 1.98 17.70 8.65
CA VAL A 527 1.29 17.33 7.42
C VAL A 527 0.00 18.13 7.31
N ASN A 528 -0.19 18.84 6.20
CA ASN A 528 -1.44 19.56 5.93
C ASN A 528 -1.84 20.57 7.04
N CYS A 529 -0.86 21.15 7.74
CA CYS A 529 -1.08 22.04 8.88
C CYS A 529 -1.12 23.52 8.49
N GLN A 530 -1.62 24.38 9.37
CA GLN A 530 -1.64 25.84 9.17
C GLN A 530 -1.30 26.61 10.44
N SER A 531 -0.36 27.56 10.37
CA SER A 531 0.09 28.41 11.47
C SER A 531 0.45 27.59 12.72
N VAL A 532 1.32 26.61 12.56
CA VAL A 532 1.79 25.75 13.65
C VAL A 532 3.14 26.20 14.16
N GLN A 533 3.40 25.91 15.43
CA GLN A 533 4.69 26.17 16.06
C GLN A 533 5.13 24.95 16.85
N MET A 534 6.43 24.71 16.91
CA MET A 534 7.01 23.64 17.70
C MET A 534 8.26 24.10 18.44
N GLN A 535 8.44 23.58 19.64
CA GLN A 535 9.61 23.83 20.46
C GLN A 535 10.14 22.51 21.01
N VAL A 536 11.42 22.25 20.75
CA VAL A 536 12.16 21.12 21.32
C VAL A 536 13.01 21.60 22.50
N LEU A 537 13.00 20.85 23.60
CA LEU A 537 13.84 21.16 24.76
C LEU A 537 15.17 20.38 24.75
N GLY A 538 15.17 19.16 24.20
CA GLY A 538 16.32 18.26 24.06
C GLY A 538 16.63 17.99 22.59
N PHE A 539 16.68 16.72 22.17
CA PHE A 539 17.15 16.31 20.84
C PHE A 539 16.03 15.98 19.84
N VAL A 540 16.16 16.47 18.59
CA VAL A 540 15.40 16.04 17.40
C VAL A 540 16.35 15.85 16.21
N PRO A 541 16.37 14.67 15.55
CA PRO A 541 17.24 14.44 14.41
C PRO A 541 16.64 14.90 13.08
N THR A 542 15.32 14.78 12.90
CA THR A 542 14.67 15.13 11.63
C THR A 542 13.33 15.84 11.86
N ILE A 543 13.08 16.92 11.11
CA ILE A 543 11.78 17.60 11.03
C ILE A 543 11.28 17.51 9.59
N SER A 544 10.09 16.96 9.40
CA SER A 544 9.43 16.88 8.09
C SER A 544 8.23 17.81 8.01
N ILE A 545 8.13 18.58 6.93
CA ILE A 545 7.08 19.59 6.73
C ILE A 545 6.46 19.41 5.35
N ASP A 546 5.32 18.71 5.29
CA ASP A 546 4.58 18.49 4.04
C ASP A 546 3.26 19.26 4.02
N LYS A 547 3.02 19.96 2.91
CA LYS A 547 1.76 20.66 2.63
C LYS A 547 1.31 21.58 3.78
N THR A 548 2.26 22.23 4.45
CA THR A 548 2.00 23.04 5.65
C THR A 548 2.31 24.50 5.38
N ASP A 549 1.43 25.38 5.85
CA ASP A 549 1.49 26.83 5.63
C ASP A 549 1.66 27.56 6.97
N GLY A 550 2.83 28.12 7.23
CA GLY A 550 3.19 28.72 8.51
C GLY A 550 3.67 27.67 9.52
N CYS A 551 4.98 27.45 9.59
CA CYS A 551 5.60 26.52 10.53
C CYS A 551 6.83 27.15 11.20
N GLN A 552 6.73 27.45 12.49
CA GLN A 552 7.84 28.00 13.29
C GLN A 552 8.48 26.92 14.16
N MET A 553 9.80 26.74 14.05
CA MET A 553 10.55 25.68 14.73
C MET A 553 11.58 26.25 15.70
N TYR A 554 11.29 26.19 16.99
CA TYR A 554 12.20 26.59 18.07
C TYR A 554 13.10 25.43 18.45
N LEU A 555 14.38 25.54 18.07
CA LEU A 555 15.38 24.53 18.34
C LEU A 555 16.05 24.73 19.70
N SER A 556 16.56 23.63 20.25
CA SER A 556 17.45 23.65 21.42
C SER A 556 18.92 23.66 20.98
N ASN A 557 19.83 23.94 21.91
CA ASN A 557 21.27 23.83 21.66
C ASN A 557 21.71 22.40 21.29
N GLU A 558 20.93 21.38 21.69
CA GLU A 558 21.21 19.98 21.39
C GLU A 558 20.72 19.55 19.99
N SER A 559 19.81 20.32 19.39
CA SER A 559 19.16 20.00 18.11
C SER A 559 19.67 20.83 16.92
N LEU A 560 20.86 21.43 17.02
CA LEU A 560 21.43 22.25 15.94
C LEU A 560 21.80 21.45 14.68
N GLY A 561 21.98 20.12 14.81
CA GLY A 561 22.25 19.21 13.71
C GLY A 561 21.01 18.61 13.05
N VAL A 562 19.84 19.19 13.27
CA VAL A 562 18.56 18.65 12.74
C VAL A 562 18.50 18.74 11.22
N GLU A 563 18.03 17.67 10.59
CA GLU A 563 17.71 17.65 9.16
C GLU A 563 16.27 18.10 8.95
N ILE A 564 16.07 19.13 8.12
CA ILE A 564 14.72 19.63 7.81
C ILE A 564 14.38 19.29 6.37
N VAL A 565 13.30 18.54 6.18
CA VAL A 565 12.80 18.12 4.88
C VAL A 565 11.43 18.74 4.65
N SER A 566 11.30 19.59 3.63
CA SER A 566 10.05 20.25 3.31
C SER A 566 9.55 19.94 1.89
N SER A 567 8.23 19.87 1.74
CA SER A 567 7.56 19.66 0.44
C SER A 567 6.22 20.38 0.40
N LYS A 568 5.97 21.15 -0.67
CA LYS A 568 4.70 21.91 -0.86
C LYS A 568 4.29 22.77 0.36
N SER A 569 5.27 23.32 1.07
CA SER A 569 5.08 24.08 2.30
C SER A 569 5.59 25.51 2.14
N SER A 570 4.99 26.45 2.88
CA SER A 570 5.27 27.89 2.85
C SER A 570 5.33 28.48 4.27
N GLU A 571 5.95 29.65 4.40
CA GLU A 571 6.13 30.39 5.66
C GLU A 571 6.84 29.54 6.74
N MET A 572 7.98 28.94 6.38
CA MET A 572 8.75 28.05 7.26
C MET A 572 9.97 28.75 7.86
N ASN A 573 10.00 28.86 9.19
CA ASN A 573 11.03 29.62 9.91
C ASN A 573 11.65 28.77 11.02
N VAL A 574 12.98 28.72 11.04
CA VAL A 574 13.78 28.05 12.07
C VAL A 574 14.29 29.10 13.05
N MET A 575 14.06 28.87 14.33
CA MET A 575 14.46 29.74 15.43
C MET A 575 15.64 29.09 16.15
N LEU A 576 16.85 29.64 15.95
CA LEU A 576 18.09 29.15 16.57
C LEU A 576 18.35 29.85 17.89
N PRO A 577 18.61 29.11 18.99
CA PRO A 577 18.88 29.72 20.29
C PRO A 577 20.24 30.44 20.31
N GLN A 578 20.29 31.64 20.90
CA GLN A 578 21.52 32.38 21.17
C GLN A 578 21.92 32.30 22.65
N ALA A 579 23.20 32.58 22.92
CA ALA A 579 23.71 32.67 24.29
C ALA A 579 23.07 33.80 25.12
N SER A 580 22.47 34.81 24.48
CA SER A 580 21.72 35.90 25.16
C SER A 580 20.35 35.47 25.69
N GLY A 581 19.85 34.31 25.26
CA GLY A 581 18.47 33.86 25.52
C GLY A 581 17.47 34.26 24.43
N ASP A 582 17.91 35.01 23.41
CA ASP A 582 17.11 35.35 22.23
C ASP A 582 17.21 34.27 21.15
N TYR A 583 16.32 34.31 20.15
CA TYR A 583 16.36 33.42 18.99
C TYR A 583 16.69 34.18 17.71
N ILE A 584 17.53 33.60 16.86
CA ILE A 584 17.71 34.05 15.48
C ILE A 584 16.69 33.35 14.60
N GLU A 585 15.93 34.12 13.85
CA GLU A 585 14.98 33.62 12.87
C GLU A 585 15.65 33.42 11.51
N LEU A 586 15.58 32.20 10.97
CA LEU A 586 16.08 31.82 9.66
C LEU A 586 14.94 31.25 8.82
N ALA A 587 14.58 31.92 7.73
CA ALA A 587 13.59 31.42 6.79
C ALA A 587 14.18 30.30 5.93
N LEU A 588 13.40 29.23 5.72
CA LEU A 588 13.77 28.19 4.77
C LEU A 588 13.48 28.66 3.33
N PRO A 589 14.34 28.33 2.35
CA PRO A 589 14.08 28.68 0.96
C PRO A 589 12.81 28.01 0.42
N GLU A 590 11.94 28.80 -0.21
CA GLU A 590 10.69 28.32 -0.81
C GLU A 590 10.72 28.42 -2.35
N GLN A 591 11.55 29.31 -2.89
CA GLN A 591 11.70 29.51 -4.32
C GLN A 591 12.97 28.81 -4.82
N PHE A 592 12.80 27.93 -5.81
CA PHE A 592 13.90 27.20 -6.43
C PHE A 592 13.99 27.55 -7.91
N LYS A 593 15.19 27.96 -8.34
CA LYS A 593 15.51 28.18 -9.75
C LYS A 593 16.08 26.89 -10.30
N THR A 594 15.35 26.29 -11.24
CA THR A 594 15.83 25.13 -11.99
C THR A 594 16.23 25.57 -13.39
N THR A 595 17.45 25.22 -13.80
CA THR A 595 17.98 25.48 -15.14
C THR A 595 18.31 24.17 -15.82
N ILE A 596 18.09 24.11 -17.14
CA ILE A 596 18.48 22.97 -17.96
C ILE A 596 19.95 23.16 -18.34
N SER A 597 20.80 22.24 -17.89
CA SER A 597 22.22 22.18 -18.23
C SER A 597 22.48 20.95 -19.11
N GLY A 598 22.31 21.12 -20.42
CA GLY A 598 22.36 20.01 -21.38
C GLY A 598 21.21 19.03 -21.18
N GLN A 599 21.52 17.79 -20.81
CA GLN A 599 20.53 16.75 -20.48
C GLN A 599 20.25 16.61 -18.97
N SER A 600 20.80 17.51 -18.15
CA SER A 600 20.65 17.47 -16.68
C SER A 600 19.90 18.70 -16.16
N LEU A 601 19.21 18.54 -15.03
CA LEU A 601 18.58 19.63 -14.30
C LEU A 601 19.52 20.11 -13.19
N LYS A 602 19.74 21.42 -13.10
CA LYS A 602 20.45 22.06 -12.00
C LYS A 602 19.49 22.96 -11.25
N THR A 603 19.19 22.60 -10.01
CA THR A 603 18.30 23.36 -9.12
C THR A 603 19.12 24.07 -8.04
N SER A 604 18.86 25.35 -7.84
CA SER A 604 19.44 26.16 -6.75
C SER A 604 18.33 26.90 -6.03
N CYS A 605 18.45 27.05 -4.72
CA CYS A 605 17.60 27.93 -3.93
C CYS A 605 17.77 29.38 -4.43
N VAL A 606 16.67 30.10 -4.55
CA VAL A 606 16.69 31.55 -4.79
C VAL A 606 16.59 32.20 -3.42
N GLU A 607 17.70 32.75 -2.94
CA GLU A 607 17.68 33.61 -1.77
C GLU A 607 17.00 34.92 -2.17
N SER A 608 15.73 35.08 -1.81
CA SER A 608 15.15 36.41 -1.73
C SER A 608 15.71 37.03 -0.45
N LEU A 609 16.74 37.87 -0.59
CA LEU A 609 17.08 38.86 0.43
C LEU A 609 15.88 39.81 0.54
N GLY A 610 14.87 39.41 1.31
CA GLY A 610 13.75 40.23 1.73
C GLY A 610 14.15 41.09 2.91
#